data_AF-A0A6A5WV01-F1
#
_entry.id   AF-A0A6A5WV01-F1
#
_cell.length_a   1.000
_cell.length_b   1.000
_cell.length_c   1.000
_cell.angle_alpha   90.00
_cell.angle_beta   90.00
_cell.angle_gamma   90.00
#
_symmetry.space_group_name_H-M   'P 1'
#
loop_
_entity.id
_entity.type
_entity.pdbx_description
1 polymer ?
#
loop_
_entity_poly.entity_id
_entity_poly.type
_entity_poly.pdbx_seq_one_letter_code
_entity_poly.pdbx_strand_id
1 'polypeptide(L)'
;CIDKSSSAELSEAINSMWKWYQKAVVCYAYLDDIDCDDALPMGSWSITNWESDTFWERNMDVIDEKALGRAKWFSRGWTLQELIAPKSVIFVIKDWRVIGTKKSLRKKLAMKTGISQYVLVTGNVDRSSVACRMSWACNRVTTQTEDLAYCLMGIFDINMPLLYGEGDKAFIRLQEEIMRDSSDQTLFLW
;
A
#
# COMPACT_ATOMS: atom_id res chain seq x y z
N CYS A 1 7.87 17.17 -1.34
CA CYS A 1 8.82 16.41 -0.49
C CYS A 1 8.54 16.77 0.97
N ILE A 2 8.69 15.81 1.88
CA ILE A 2 8.65 16.06 3.33
C ILE A 2 10.07 16.43 3.76
N ASP A 3 10.25 17.55 4.47
CA ASP A 3 11.55 17.87 5.06
C ASP A 3 11.81 16.93 6.25
N LYS A 4 12.81 16.06 6.10
CA LYS A 4 13.23 15.11 7.14
C LYS A 4 14.20 15.75 8.15
N SER A 5 14.68 16.97 7.90
CA SER A 5 15.57 17.69 8.81
C SER A 5 14.82 18.35 9.96
N SER A 6 13.54 18.66 9.75
CA SER A 6 12.63 19.18 10.77
C SER A 6 11.80 18.05 11.38
N SER A 7 12.06 17.69 12.64
CA SER A 7 11.28 16.66 13.34
C SER A 7 9.80 17.04 13.51
N ALA A 8 9.51 18.33 13.65
CA ALA A 8 8.15 18.86 13.73
C ALA A 8 7.39 18.68 12.40
N GLU A 9 8.01 19.06 11.28
CA GLU A 9 7.40 18.90 9.95
C GLU A 9 7.23 17.42 9.61
N LEU A 10 8.24 16.59 9.90
CA LEU A 10 8.17 15.14 9.69
C LEU A 10 6.99 14.51 10.46
N SER A 11 6.82 14.90 11.73
CA SER A 11 5.72 14.44 12.57
C SER A 11 4.36 14.89 12.03
N GLU A 12 4.21 16.16 11.68
CA GLU A 12 2.98 16.69 11.09
C GLU A 12 2.63 15.99 9.78
N ALA A 13 3.63 15.79 8.92
CA ALA A 13 3.46 15.14 7.63
C ALA A 13 3.01 13.68 7.78
N ILE A 14 3.67 12.90 8.65
CA ILE A 14 3.31 11.49 8.85
C ILE A 14 1.91 11.34 9.45
N ASN A 15 1.55 12.15 10.45
CA ASN A 15 0.18 12.15 11.01
C ASN A 15 -0.87 12.62 9.99
N SER A 16 -0.47 13.33 8.94
CA SER A 16 -1.38 13.84 7.90
C SER A 16 -1.41 12.99 6.63
N MET A 17 -0.47 12.06 6.44
CA MET A 17 -0.25 11.32 5.19
C MET A 17 -1.52 10.63 4.68
N TRP A 18 -2.23 9.93 5.56
CA TRP A 18 -3.50 9.27 5.21
C TRP A 18 -4.51 10.23 4.61
N LYS A 19 -4.71 11.40 5.25
CA LYS A 19 -5.65 12.42 4.78
C LYS A 19 -5.23 13.01 3.45
N TRP A 20 -3.92 13.15 3.20
CA TRP A 20 -3.41 13.60 1.91
C TRP A 20 -3.69 12.58 0.81
N TYR A 21 -3.42 11.30 1.06
CA TYR A 21 -3.75 10.24 0.10
C TYR A 21 -5.26 10.13 -0.15
N GLN A 22 -6.08 10.22 0.90
CA GLN A 22 -7.54 10.16 0.76
C GLN A 22 -8.11 11.30 -0.09
N LYS A 23 -7.49 12.49 -0.01
CA LYS A 23 -7.88 13.67 -0.79
C LYS A 23 -7.23 13.72 -2.18
N ALA A 24 -6.25 12.87 -2.47
CA ALA A 24 -5.61 12.82 -3.77
C ALA A 24 -6.62 12.40 -4.84
N VAL A 25 -6.57 13.11 -5.98
CA VAL A 25 -7.38 12.75 -7.16
C VAL A 25 -6.86 11.44 -7.77
N VAL A 26 -5.54 11.29 -7.81
CA VAL A 26 -4.85 10.10 -8.32
C VAL A 26 -3.54 9.90 -7.58
N CYS A 27 -3.20 8.65 -7.29
CA CYS A 27 -1.88 8.24 -6.84
C CYS A 27 -1.23 7.34 -7.89
N TYR A 28 0.06 7.49 -8.10
CA TYR A 28 0.84 6.61 -8.97
C TYR A 28 1.66 5.67 -8.10
N ALA A 29 1.48 4.36 -8.30
CA ALA A 29 2.30 3.32 -7.71
C ALA A 29 3.34 2.89 -8.76
N TYR A 30 4.57 3.35 -8.57
CA TYR A 30 5.70 3.03 -9.44
C TYR A 30 6.37 1.73 -8.98
N LEU A 31 6.34 0.72 -9.87
CA LEU A 31 6.95 -0.59 -9.69
C LEU A 31 8.30 -0.58 -10.43
N ASP A 32 9.33 -0.07 -9.77
CA ASP A 32 10.67 0.12 -10.33
C ASP A 32 11.42 -1.18 -10.62
N ASP A 33 10.99 -2.27 -9.99
CA ASP A 33 11.56 -3.61 -10.08
C ASP A 33 10.83 -4.54 -11.04
N ILE A 34 9.86 -4.01 -11.79
CA ILE A 34 9.14 -4.75 -12.84
C ILE A 34 9.50 -4.13 -14.20
N ASP A 35 10.16 -4.92 -15.04
CA ASP A 35 10.43 -4.59 -16.43
C ASP A 35 9.27 -5.06 -17.32
N CYS A 36 9.22 -4.56 -18.55
CA CYS A 36 8.13 -4.83 -19.50
C CYS A 36 7.98 -6.33 -19.83
N ASP A 37 9.10 -7.04 -19.99
CA ASP A 37 9.14 -8.48 -20.22
C ASP A 37 8.58 -9.29 -19.05
N ASP A 38 8.80 -8.79 -17.82
CA ASP A 38 8.32 -9.42 -16.59
C ASP A 38 6.82 -9.23 -16.39
N ALA A 39 6.27 -8.12 -16.88
CA ALA A 39 4.87 -7.77 -16.66
C ALA A 39 3.90 -8.68 -17.45
N LEU A 40 4.31 -9.22 -18.60
CA LEU A 40 3.42 -9.98 -19.48
C LEU A 40 3.35 -11.48 -19.10
N PRO A 41 2.19 -12.14 -19.23
CA PRO A 41 2.06 -13.57 -18.95
C PRO A 41 2.91 -14.41 -19.90
N MET A 42 3.44 -15.54 -19.42
CA MET A 42 4.23 -16.47 -20.24
C MET A 42 3.45 -16.88 -21.51
N GLY A 43 4.13 -16.88 -22.67
CA GLY A 43 3.52 -17.14 -23.97
C GLY A 43 3.12 -15.89 -24.76
N SER A 44 3.24 -14.71 -24.14
CA SER A 44 3.02 -13.40 -24.78
C SER A 44 4.09 -12.99 -25.79
N TRP A 45 5.20 -13.72 -25.91
CA TRP A 45 6.18 -13.57 -27.01
C TRP A 45 5.53 -13.65 -28.40
N SER A 46 4.39 -14.35 -28.50
CA SER A 46 3.58 -14.45 -29.73
C SER A 46 2.75 -13.19 -30.02
N ILE A 47 2.63 -12.27 -29.07
CA ILE A 47 1.94 -10.98 -29.25
C ILE A 47 2.87 -10.07 -30.05
N THR A 48 2.58 -9.92 -31.34
CA THR A 48 3.23 -8.90 -32.17
C THR A 48 2.90 -7.51 -31.62
N ASN A 49 3.88 -6.60 -31.58
CA ASN A 49 3.75 -5.18 -31.18
C ASN A 49 3.56 -4.87 -29.68
N TRP A 50 3.96 -5.74 -28.73
CA TRP A 50 3.93 -5.38 -27.29
C TRP A 50 4.86 -4.20 -26.94
N GLU A 51 5.90 -3.96 -27.75
CA GLU A 51 6.79 -2.79 -27.66
C GLU A 51 6.06 -1.47 -27.98
N SER A 52 4.96 -1.52 -28.75
CA SER A 52 4.16 -0.35 -29.10
C SER A 52 3.38 0.19 -27.91
N ASP A 53 3.42 1.50 -27.68
CA ASP A 53 2.67 2.16 -26.60
C ASP A 53 1.16 1.89 -26.68
N THR A 54 0.63 1.79 -27.90
CA THR A 54 -0.79 1.51 -28.17
C THR A 54 -1.25 0.14 -27.67
N PHE A 55 -0.35 -0.81 -27.43
CA PHE A 55 -0.70 -2.11 -26.85
C PHE A 55 -1.16 -1.95 -25.40
N TRP A 56 -0.41 -1.18 -24.61
CA TRP A 56 -0.65 -0.98 -23.17
C TRP A 56 -1.87 -0.12 -22.91
N GLU A 57 -2.15 0.84 -23.80
CA GLU A 57 -3.39 1.63 -23.76
C GLU A 57 -4.64 0.76 -23.99
N ARG A 58 -4.53 -0.28 -24.82
CA ARG A 58 -5.65 -1.16 -25.20
C ARG A 58 -5.84 -2.34 -24.26
N ASN A 59 -4.80 -2.76 -23.56
CA ASN A 59 -4.83 -3.91 -22.66
C ASN A 59 -4.56 -3.47 -21.22
N MET A 60 -5.62 -3.14 -20.50
CA MET A 60 -5.56 -2.94 -19.04
C MET A 60 -5.61 -4.30 -18.32
N ASP A 61 -4.92 -4.43 -17.19
CA ASP A 61 -4.84 -5.65 -16.34
C ASP A 61 -3.91 -6.77 -16.81
N VAL A 62 -2.94 -6.41 -17.65
CA VAL A 62 -1.98 -7.34 -18.27
C VAL A 62 -0.97 -7.96 -17.30
N ILE A 63 -0.77 -7.39 -16.12
CA ILE A 63 0.28 -7.87 -15.21
C ILE A 63 0.06 -9.32 -14.77
N ASP A 64 1.03 -10.18 -15.00
CA ASP A 64 1.02 -11.56 -14.49
C ASP A 64 0.99 -11.61 -12.95
N GLU A 65 0.32 -12.60 -12.38
CA GLU A 65 0.21 -12.73 -10.92
C GLU A 65 1.56 -12.96 -10.24
N LYS A 66 2.51 -13.65 -10.89
CA LYS A 66 3.86 -13.85 -10.35
C LYS A 66 4.65 -12.55 -10.38
N ALA A 67 4.51 -11.76 -11.44
CA ALA A 67 5.15 -10.45 -11.54
C ALA A 67 4.65 -9.50 -10.43
N LEU A 68 3.33 -9.41 -10.26
CA LEU A 68 2.72 -8.68 -9.15
C LEU A 68 3.17 -9.24 -7.78
N GLY A 69 3.37 -10.54 -7.69
CA GLY A 69 3.87 -11.24 -6.51
C GLY A 69 5.29 -10.84 -6.09
N ARG A 70 6.17 -10.58 -7.06
CA ARG A 70 7.57 -10.19 -6.87
C ARG A 70 7.78 -8.71 -6.61
N ALA A 71 6.86 -7.85 -7.04
CA ALA A 71 6.99 -6.41 -6.93
C ALA A 71 7.22 -5.97 -5.48
N LYS A 72 8.40 -5.38 -5.22
CA LYS A 72 8.85 -4.89 -3.91
C LYS A 72 7.97 -3.80 -3.34
N TRP A 73 7.24 -3.07 -4.18
CA TRP A 73 6.27 -2.07 -3.72
C TRP A 73 5.32 -2.67 -2.67
N PHE A 74 4.81 -3.89 -2.87
CA PHE A 74 3.90 -4.56 -1.92
C PHE A 74 4.55 -5.06 -0.64
N SER A 75 5.88 -5.05 -0.51
CA SER A 75 6.57 -5.37 0.75
C SER A 75 6.92 -4.12 1.54
N ARG A 76 6.81 -2.90 1.01
CA ARG A 76 7.15 -1.68 1.76
C ARG A 76 6.00 -1.26 2.68
N GLY A 77 6.28 -0.94 3.95
CA GLY A 77 5.25 -0.55 4.94
C GLY A 77 4.36 0.61 4.48
N TRP A 78 4.95 1.77 4.16
CA TRP A 78 4.23 3.00 3.81
C TRP A 78 3.27 2.88 2.61
N THR A 79 3.60 2.02 1.65
CA THR A 79 2.77 1.81 0.46
C THR A 79 1.39 1.20 0.81
N LEU A 80 1.21 0.70 2.04
CA LEU A 80 -0.08 0.25 2.52
C LEU A 80 -1.10 1.40 2.57
N GLN A 81 -0.70 2.58 3.06
CA GLN A 81 -1.56 3.77 3.05
C GLN A 81 -1.77 4.29 1.63
N GLU A 82 -0.70 4.30 0.81
CA GLU A 82 -0.76 4.66 -0.61
C GLU A 82 -1.72 3.76 -1.41
N LEU A 83 -1.88 2.50 -1.00
CA LEU A 83 -2.82 1.57 -1.64
C LEU A 83 -4.26 1.81 -1.20
N ILE A 84 -4.49 1.94 0.11
CA ILE A 84 -5.84 1.89 0.69
C ILE A 84 -6.52 3.25 0.65
N ALA A 85 -5.86 4.30 1.14
CA ALA A 85 -6.46 5.61 1.36
C ALA A 85 -7.00 6.30 0.08
N PRO A 86 -6.27 6.37 -1.05
CA PRO A 86 -6.74 7.09 -2.22
C PRO A 86 -7.82 6.32 -2.97
N LYS A 87 -8.79 6.98 -3.59
CA LYS A 87 -9.83 6.29 -4.39
C LYS A 87 -9.30 5.74 -5.71
N SER A 88 -8.27 6.37 -6.27
CA SER A 88 -7.67 5.98 -7.56
C SER A 88 -6.17 5.81 -7.42
N VAL A 89 -5.67 4.63 -7.79
CA VAL A 89 -4.24 4.35 -7.93
C VAL A 89 -4.00 3.80 -9.33
N ILE A 90 -3.03 4.37 -10.03
CA ILE A 90 -2.53 3.88 -11.31
C ILE A 90 -1.20 3.19 -11.05
N PHE A 91 -1.09 1.94 -11.47
CA PHE A 91 0.15 1.18 -11.38
C PHE A 91 0.94 1.36 -12.67
N VAL A 92 2.18 1.77 -12.53
CA VAL A 92 3.12 1.99 -13.62
C VAL A 92 4.40 1.21 -13.36
N ILE A 93 4.96 0.61 -14.40
CA ILE A 93 6.23 -0.13 -14.31
C ILE A 93 7.42 0.78 -14.59
N LYS A 94 8.64 0.23 -14.55
CA LYS A 94 9.90 0.98 -14.62
C LYS A 94 10.05 1.94 -15.80
N ASP A 95 9.45 1.62 -16.94
CA ASP A 95 9.46 2.47 -18.15
C ASP A 95 8.22 3.40 -18.24
N TRP A 96 7.52 3.60 -17.13
CA TRP A 96 6.32 4.44 -17.00
C TRP A 96 5.08 3.95 -17.76
N ARG A 97 5.09 2.71 -18.26
CA ARG A 97 3.89 2.10 -18.87
C ARG A 97 2.86 1.75 -17.81
N VAL A 98 1.60 2.04 -18.11
CA VAL A 98 0.47 1.71 -17.22
C VAL A 98 0.11 0.25 -17.37
N ILE A 99 0.12 -0.50 -16.26
CA ILE A 99 -0.27 -1.92 -16.23
C ILE A 99 -1.71 -2.14 -15.76
N GLY A 100 -2.29 -1.12 -15.11
CA GLY A 100 -3.65 -1.16 -14.62
C GLY A 100 -3.92 -0.15 -13.52
N THR A 101 -5.14 -0.19 -13.02
CA THR A 101 -5.60 0.64 -11.90
C THR A 101 -5.92 -0.23 -10.70
N LYS A 102 -6.00 0.36 -9.50
CA LYS A 102 -6.48 -0.34 -8.30
C LYS A 102 -7.83 -1.03 -8.51
N LYS A 103 -8.75 -0.37 -9.24
CA LYS A 103 -10.08 -0.92 -9.52
C LYS A 103 -10.00 -2.12 -10.45
N SER A 104 -9.19 -2.04 -11.50
CA SER A 104 -9.09 -3.07 -12.53
C SER A 104 -8.32 -4.29 -11.99
N LEU A 105 -7.23 -4.06 -11.26
CA LEU A 105 -6.40 -5.09 -10.60
C LEU A 105 -6.94 -5.62 -9.26
N ARG A 106 -8.13 -5.16 -8.79
CA ARG A 106 -8.63 -5.43 -7.42
C ARG A 106 -8.61 -6.90 -7.01
N LYS A 107 -8.86 -7.83 -7.94
CA LYS A 107 -8.84 -9.28 -7.64
C LYS A 107 -7.43 -9.77 -7.35
N LYS A 108 -6.46 -9.43 -8.20
CA LYS A 108 -5.04 -9.78 -8.05
C LYS A 108 -4.46 -9.10 -6.80
N LEU A 109 -4.81 -7.83 -6.58
CA LEU A 109 -4.42 -7.07 -5.38
C LEU A 109 -4.95 -7.71 -4.10
N ALA A 110 -6.23 -8.13 -4.08
CA ALA A 110 -6.80 -8.77 -2.90
C ALA A 110 -6.10 -10.08 -2.55
N MET A 111 -5.77 -10.89 -3.56
CA MET A 111 -4.99 -12.13 -3.37
C MET A 111 -3.57 -11.84 -2.86
N LYS A 112 -2.91 -10.82 -3.40
CA LYS A 112 -1.54 -10.46 -3.00
C LYS A 112 -1.44 -9.86 -1.59
N THR A 113 -2.42 -9.05 -1.18
CA THR A 113 -2.33 -8.21 0.02
C THR A 113 -3.17 -8.71 1.19
N GLY A 114 -4.12 -9.61 0.96
CA GLY A 114 -5.13 -9.99 1.95
C GLY A 114 -6.19 -8.91 2.20
N ILE A 115 -6.13 -7.77 1.50
CA ILE A 115 -7.09 -6.68 1.63
C ILE A 115 -8.31 -6.99 0.77
N SER A 116 -9.51 -6.90 1.35
CA SER A 116 -10.74 -7.21 0.61
C SER A 116 -10.93 -6.27 -0.61
N GLN A 117 -11.56 -6.78 -1.66
CA GLN A 117 -11.90 -5.97 -2.83
C GLN A 117 -12.76 -4.75 -2.47
N TYR A 118 -13.62 -4.86 -1.44
CA TYR A 118 -14.43 -3.75 -0.94
C TYR A 118 -13.54 -2.62 -0.41
N VAL A 119 -12.58 -2.94 0.46
CA VAL A 119 -11.63 -1.96 1.01
C VAL A 119 -10.79 -1.35 -0.10
N LEU A 120 -10.27 -2.17 -1.04
CA LEU A 120 -9.47 -1.68 -2.17
C LEU A 120 -10.23 -0.68 -3.05
N VAL A 121 -11.53 -0.89 -3.28
CA VAL A 121 -12.35 -0.01 -4.14
C VAL A 121 -12.85 1.22 -3.40
N THR A 122 -13.22 1.10 -2.13
CA THR A 122 -13.90 2.17 -1.38
C THR A 122 -12.95 2.98 -0.50
N GLY A 123 -11.82 2.41 -0.10
CA GLY A 123 -10.96 2.95 0.95
C GLY A 123 -11.57 2.87 2.35
N ASN A 124 -12.77 2.29 2.51
CA ASN A 124 -13.43 2.17 3.80
C ASN A 124 -12.92 0.91 4.52
N VAL A 125 -12.28 1.12 5.67
CA VAL A 125 -11.66 0.07 6.49
C VAL A 125 -12.54 -0.36 7.67
N ASP A 126 -13.66 0.34 7.92
CA ASP A 126 -14.50 0.19 9.12
C ASP A 126 -15.18 -1.18 9.22
N ARG A 127 -15.33 -1.88 8.09
CA ARG A 127 -15.89 -3.24 8.03
C ARG A 127 -14.89 -4.33 8.38
N SER A 128 -13.62 -3.98 8.57
CA SER A 128 -12.55 -4.91 8.92
C SER A 128 -12.24 -4.84 10.40
N SER A 129 -12.16 -6.01 11.05
CA SER A 129 -11.74 -6.11 12.44
C SER A 129 -10.33 -5.56 12.64
N VAL A 130 -9.96 -5.28 13.88
CA VAL A 130 -8.60 -4.83 14.23
C VAL A 130 -7.56 -5.86 13.76
N ALA A 131 -7.77 -7.15 14.04
CA ALA A 131 -6.86 -8.21 13.55
C ALA A 131 -6.70 -8.19 12.03
N CYS A 132 -7.80 -8.02 11.30
CA CYS A 132 -7.77 -7.99 9.84
C CYS A 132 -6.97 -6.79 9.33
N ARG A 133 -7.13 -5.62 9.94
CA ARG A 133 -6.36 -4.42 9.57
C ARG A 133 -4.88 -4.57 9.90
N MET A 134 -4.55 -5.17 11.05
CA MET A 134 -3.17 -5.46 11.44
C MET A 134 -2.50 -6.47 10.50
N SER A 135 -3.23 -7.51 10.08
CA SER A 135 -2.67 -8.54 9.20
C SER A 135 -2.25 -8.00 7.83
N TRP A 136 -2.75 -6.84 7.39
CA TRP A 136 -2.30 -6.19 6.16
C TRP A 136 -0.83 -5.73 6.20
N ALA A 137 -0.26 -5.62 7.40
CA ALA A 137 1.16 -5.32 7.62
C ALA A 137 2.04 -6.56 7.74
N CYS A 138 1.50 -7.79 7.78
CA CYS A 138 2.27 -8.99 8.14
C CYS A 138 3.43 -9.32 7.19
N ASN A 139 3.29 -9.00 5.90
CA ASN A 139 4.31 -9.21 4.87
C ASN A 139 5.07 -7.92 4.53
N ARG A 140 4.90 -6.87 5.33
CA ARG A 140 5.55 -5.58 5.12
C ARG A 140 6.87 -5.53 5.89
N VAL A 141 7.84 -4.86 5.29
CA VAL A 141 9.18 -4.63 5.80
C VAL A 141 9.44 -3.13 5.75
N THR A 142 10.02 -2.62 6.83
CA THR A 142 10.41 -1.22 6.97
C THR A 142 11.89 -1.13 7.29
N THR A 143 12.52 -0.01 6.91
CA THR A 143 13.94 0.23 7.22
C THR A 143 14.11 0.54 8.70
N GLN A 144 13.24 1.38 9.25
CA GLN A 144 13.13 1.65 10.67
C GLN A 144 12.05 0.75 11.25
N THR A 145 12.32 0.08 12.36
CA THR A 145 11.38 -0.85 12.99
C THR A 145 10.09 -0.12 13.41
N GLU A 146 10.20 1.12 13.86
CA GLU A 146 9.07 1.95 14.28
C GLU A 146 8.09 2.26 13.14
N ASP A 147 8.59 2.35 11.90
CA ASP A 147 7.75 2.66 10.73
C ASP A 147 6.71 1.56 10.47
N LEU A 148 6.90 0.34 10.99
CA LEU A 148 5.88 -0.72 10.90
C LEU A 148 4.62 -0.33 11.71
N ALA A 149 4.80 0.35 12.84
CA ALA A 149 3.69 0.92 13.59
C ALA A 149 3.13 2.16 12.89
N TYR A 150 4.02 3.07 12.45
CA TYR A 150 3.59 4.35 11.87
C TYR A 150 2.86 4.18 10.52
N CYS A 151 3.18 3.15 9.74
CA CYS A 151 2.47 2.88 8.49
C CYS A 151 1.01 2.41 8.72
N LEU A 152 0.65 1.97 9.93
CA LEU A 152 -0.71 1.57 10.30
C LEU A 152 -1.56 2.71 10.88
N MET A 153 -0.95 3.81 11.34
CA MET A 153 -1.65 4.91 12.01
C MET A 153 -2.87 5.42 11.23
N GLY A 154 -2.71 5.65 9.93
CA GLY A 154 -3.79 6.11 9.06
C GLY A 154 -4.96 5.12 8.92
N ILE A 155 -4.68 3.82 9.01
CA ILE A 155 -5.69 2.75 8.89
C ILE A 155 -6.53 2.65 10.17
N PHE A 156 -5.98 3.07 11.30
CA PHE A 156 -6.65 3.08 12.59
C PHE A 156 -7.13 4.48 13.00
N ASP A 157 -6.87 5.51 12.18
CA ASP A 157 -7.14 6.93 12.49
C ASP A 157 -6.51 7.39 13.82
N ILE A 158 -5.28 6.92 14.09
CA ILE A 158 -4.52 7.23 15.30
C ILE A 158 -3.47 8.28 15.01
N ASN A 159 -3.31 9.22 15.94
CA ASN A 159 -2.18 10.15 15.96
C ASN A 159 -1.32 9.86 17.19
N MET A 160 -0.03 9.67 16.98
CA MET A 160 0.94 9.43 18.06
C MET A 160 2.29 10.06 17.73
N PRO A 161 3.07 10.51 18.73
CA PRO A 161 4.41 11.05 18.52
C PRO A 161 5.36 10.04 17.87
N LEU A 162 6.14 10.50 16.87
CA LEU A 162 7.20 9.73 16.24
C LEU A 162 8.47 9.77 17.11
N LEU A 163 8.83 8.65 17.72
CA LEU A 163 9.99 8.52 18.58
C LEU A 163 10.97 7.51 17.98
N TYR A 164 11.70 7.92 16.93
CA TYR A 164 12.73 7.07 16.33
C TYR A 164 13.83 6.73 17.34
N GLY A 165 14.19 5.45 17.42
CA GLY A 165 15.10 4.89 18.42
C GLY A 165 14.37 4.15 19.55
N GLU A 166 13.03 4.17 19.60
CA GLU A 166 12.26 3.40 20.58
C GLU A 166 12.11 1.91 20.19
N GLY A 167 12.39 1.55 18.93
CA GLY A 167 12.29 0.19 18.42
C GLY A 167 10.86 -0.37 18.48
N ASP A 168 10.73 -1.63 18.90
CA ASP A 168 9.43 -2.33 18.96
C ASP A 168 8.41 -1.68 19.90
N LYS A 169 8.85 -0.77 20.79
CA LYS A 169 7.95 0.00 21.67
C LYS A 169 6.97 0.87 20.88
N ALA A 170 7.33 1.31 19.68
CA ALA A 170 6.41 2.04 18.80
C ALA A 170 5.15 1.23 18.50
N PHE A 171 5.31 -0.08 18.26
CA PHE A 171 4.19 -0.97 17.96
C PHE A 171 3.32 -1.24 19.19
N ILE A 172 3.92 -1.36 20.37
CA ILE A 172 3.19 -1.47 21.64
C ILE A 172 2.32 -0.23 21.86
N ARG A 173 2.89 0.97 21.66
CA ARG A 173 2.14 2.22 21.77
C ARG A 173 0.98 2.30 20.77
N LEU A 174 1.18 1.84 19.54
CA LEU A 174 0.09 1.74 18.56
C LEU A 174 -1.03 0.83 19.10
N GLN A 175 -0.70 -0.34 19.65
CA GLN A 175 -1.70 -1.24 20.24
C GLN A 175 -2.45 -0.58 21.41
N GLU A 176 -1.74 0.13 22.29
CA GLU A 176 -2.33 0.87 23.40
C GLU A 176 -3.33 1.94 22.93
N GLU A 177 -2.97 2.71 21.89
CA GLU A 177 -3.89 3.69 21.30
C GLU A 177 -5.09 3.01 20.62
N ILE A 178 -4.90 1.88 19.92
CA ILE A 178 -6.03 1.10 19.37
C ILE A 178 -6.96 0.61 20.49
N MET A 179 -6.42 0.15 21.61
CA MET A 179 -7.21 -0.32 22.76
C MET A 179 -7.99 0.80 23.45
N ARG A 180 -7.47 2.02 23.41
CA ARG A 180 -8.15 3.18 24.00
C ARG A 180 -9.46 3.49 23.26
N ASP A 181 -9.44 3.36 21.94
CA ASP A 181 -10.54 3.79 21.07
C ASP A 181 -11.40 2.61 20.54
N SER A 182 -10.98 1.36 20.75
CA SER A 182 -11.66 0.16 20.27
C SER A 182 -11.89 -0.87 21.37
N SER A 183 -13.11 -1.40 21.44
CA SER A 183 -13.47 -2.57 22.26
C SER A 183 -13.29 -3.90 21.51
N ASP A 184 -12.72 -3.90 20.30
CA ASP A 184 -12.54 -5.09 19.47
C ASP A 184 -11.43 -5.99 20.04
N GLN A 185 -11.84 -7.10 20.65
CA GLN A 185 -10.94 -8.09 21.25
C GLN A 185 -10.10 -8.87 20.23
N THR A 186 -10.40 -8.77 18.93
CA THR A 186 -9.58 -9.43 17.90
C THR A 186 -8.16 -8.89 17.85
N LEU A 187 -7.87 -7.74 18.46
CA LEU A 187 -6.52 -7.22 18.63
C LEU A 187 -5.50 -8.27 19.12
N PHE A 188 -5.92 -9.26 19.91
CA PHE A 188 -5.03 -10.31 20.42
C PHE A 188 -4.85 -11.52 19.48
N LEU A 189 -5.45 -11.51 18.29
CA LEU A 189 -5.49 -12.61 17.33
C LEU A 189 -4.73 -12.32 16.02
N TRP A 190 -3.92 -11.26 16.00
CA TRP A 190 -3.22 -10.80 14.78
C TRP A 190 -1.93 -11.55 14.49
#